data_AF-A0A2S2PT49-F1
#
_entry.id   AF-A0A2S2PT49-F1
#
_cell.length_a   1.000
_cell.length_b   1.000
_cell.length_c   1.000
_cell.angle_alpha   90.00
_cell.angle_beta   90.00
_cell.angle_gamma   90.00
#
_symmetry.space_group_name_H-M   'P 1'
#
loop_
_entity.id
_entity.type
_entity.pdbx_description
1 polymer ?
#
loop_
_entity_poly.entity_id
_entity_poly.type
_entity_poly.pdbx_seq_one_letter_code
_entity_poly.pdbx_strand_id
1 'polypeptide(L)'
;MHIIADPNNDPRRYNQPAAHVNEVAVVFVGEDGLPPGNLDLVIYDSNPVDPNHRMQSISAGSSHADPMLYPLFFPYGETGWHYNLLQEGNRRNAVRVRNTIREFVCYRLAIRYTGTNSNGNEGHTFSLIHAGGFLLQQYTCDQYVRMEANNLRYTRDNQRALFADAYQGLVDH
;
A
#
# COMPACT_ATOMS: atom_id res chain seq x y z
N MET A 1 8.16 18.29 17.15
CA MET A 1 8.95 17.35 17.99
C MET A 1 10.42 17.64 17.69
N HIS A 2 11.21 18.09 18.66
CA HIS A 2 12.62 18.45 18.47
C HIS A 2 13.45 17.51 19.35
N ILE A 3 14.25 16.65 18.73
CA ILE A 3 15.10 15.68 19.41
C ILE A 3 16.54 16.15 19.18
N ILE A 4 17.38 16.16 20.21
CA ILE A 4 18.79 16.58 20.14
C ILE A 4 19.62 15.30 20.30
N ALA A 5 20.52 15.01 19.36
CA ALA A 5 21.41 13.86 19.41
C ALA A 5 22.80 14.24 19.94
N ASP A 6 23.38 13.36 20.76
CA ASP A 6 24.72 13.49 21.35
C ASP A 6 25.81 13.29 20.27
N PRO A 7 26.75 14.24 20.10
CA PRO A 7 27.83 14.18 19.11
C PRO A 7 28.78 12.98 19.22
N ASN A 8 28.78 12.25 20.35
CA ASN A 8 29.68 11.10 20.58
C ASN A 8 29.09 9.74 20.18
N ASN A 9 27.90 9.69 19.57
CA ASN A 9 27.22 8.44 19.24
C ASN A 9 27.71 7.81 17.91
N ASP A 10 27.71 6.48 17.82
CA ASP A 10 28.18 5.71 16.66
C ASP A 10 27.43 6.11 15.37
N PRO A 11 28.12 6.50 14.28
CA PRO A 11 27.50 6.96 13.04
C PRO A 11 26.66 5.91 12.29
N ARG A 12 26.62 4.66 12.75
CA ARG A 12 25.85 3.57 12.12
C ARG A 12 24.54 3.26 12.83
N ARG A 13 24.27 3.82 14.01
CA ARG A 13 23.09 3.45 14.81
C ARG A 13 22.51 4.65 15.54
N TYR A 14 21.23 4.93 15.29
CA TYR A 14 20.47 6.04 15.91
C TYR A 14 20.89 7.46 15.50
N ASN A 15 21.54 7.62 14.35
CA ASN A 15 21.79 8.95 13.78
C ASN A 15 20.49 9.64 13.40
N GLN A 16 20.44 10.95 13.58
CA GLN A 16 19.38 11.77 13.00
C GLN A 16 19.43 11.66 11.47
N PRO A 17 18.27 11.54 10.80
CA PRO A 17 18.23 11.74 9.36
C PRO A 17 18.89 13.08 9.05
N ALA A 18 19.82 13.11 8.10
CA ALA A 18 20.45 14.37 7.72
C ALA A 18 19.36 15.39 7.34
N ALA A 19 19.59 16.68 7.59
CA ALA A 19 18.60 17.75 7.36
C ALA A 19 18.07 17.84 5.91
N HIS A 20 18.63 17.05 4.98
CA HIS A 20 18.27 16.95 3.57
C HIS A 20 17.63 15.61 3.19
N VAL A 21 17.23 14.78 4.15
CA VAL A 21 16.59 13.49 3.91
C VAL A 21 15.10 13.71 3.63
N ASN A 22 14.74 13.64 2.35
CA ASN A 22 13.34 13.59 1.90
C ASN A 22 12.83 12.15 1.99
N GLU A 23 12.60 11.68 3.21
CA GLU A 23 11.97 10.39 3.49
C GLU A 23 10.48 10.57 3.74
N VAL A 24 9.69 9.59 3.29
CA VAL A 24 8.27 9.48 3.63
C VAL A 24 8.12 8.42 4.70
N ALA A 25 7.54 8.81 5.83
CA ALA A 25 7.10 7.88 6.86
C ALA A 25 5.61 8.09 7.07
N VAL A 26 4.88 7.00 7.33
CA VAL A 26 3.46 7.09 7.68
C VAL A 26 3.32 6.89 9.18
N VAL A 27 2.69 7.87 9.82
CA VAL A 27 2.39 7.85 11.25
C VAL A 27 0.88 7.84 11.40
N PHE A 28 0.36 6.85 12.12
CA PHE A 28 -1.05 6.79 12.48
C PHE A 28 -1.21 7.14 13.94
N VAL A 29 -2.22 7.96 14.22
CA VAL A 29 -2.67 8.25 15.58
C VAL A 29 -4.09 7.69 15.67
N GLY A 30 -4.23 6.56 16.37
CA GLY A 30 -5.52 6.00 16.77
C GLY A 30 -5.55 5.84 18.28
N GLU A 31 -6.74 5.88 18.90
CA GLU A 31 -6.89 5.64 20.36
C GLU A 31 -6.22 4.33 20.80
N ASP A 32 -6.21 3.33 19.90
CA ASP A 32 -5.70 1.98 20.17
C ASP A 32 -4.37 1.68 19.44
N GLY A 33 -3.75 2.67 18.79
CA GLY A 33 -2.58 2.45 17.92
C GLY A 33 -2.87 1.69 16.62
N LEU A 34 -4.15 1.45 16.31
CA LEU A 34 -4.58 0.78 15.07
C LEU A 34 -4.41 1.72 13.86
N PRO A 35 -3.97 1.20 12.70
CA PRO A 35 -4.02 1.97 11.46
C PRO A 35 -5.48 2.30 11.11
N PRO A 36 -5.73 3.44 10.45
CA PRO A 36 -7.06 3.85 10.02
C PRO A 36 -7.74 2.73 9.23
N GLY A 37 -8.91 2.30 9.70
CA GLY A 37 -9.63 1.19 9.08
C GLY A 37 -10.17 1.50 7.67
N ASN A 38 -10.28 2.78 7.33
CA ASN A 38 -10.78 3.25 6.04
C ASN A 38 -9.89 4.37 5.48
N LEU A 39 -9.62 4.29 4.19
CA LEU A 39 -9.20 5.40 3.36
C LEU A 39 -10.47 6.21 3.06
N ASP A 40 -10.56 7.44 3.56
CA ASP A 40 -11.69 8.31 3.29
C ASP A 40 -11.38 9.19 2.07
N LEU A 41 -11.66 8.65 0.88
CA LEU A 41 -11.56 9.38 -0.37
C LEU A 41 -12.94 9.94 -0.71
N VAL A 42 -13.15 11.24 -0.51
CA VAL A 42 -14.39 11.90 -0.91
C VAL A 42 -14.19 12.55 -2.27
N ILE A 43 -14.94 12.08 -3.26
CA ILE A 43 -15.04 12.69 -4.58
C ILE A 43 -16.14 13.74 -4.54
N TYR A 44 -15.86 14.91 -5.10
CA TYR A 44 -16.89 15.86 -5.46
C TYR A 44 -17.09 15.85 -6.98
N ASP A 45 -18.25 15.42 -7.42
CA ASP A 45 -18.64 15.45 -8.82
C ASP A 45 -19.02 16.88 -9.24
N SER A 46 -18.22 17.43 -10.15
CA SER A 46 -18.45 18.74 -10.73
C SER A 46 -19.61 18.72 -11.73
N ASN A 47 -19.95 17.57 -12.30
CA ASN A 47 -21.05 17.38 -13.24
C ASN A 47 -21.86 16.11 -12.91
N PRO A 48 -22.61 16.14 -11.80
CA PRO A 48 -23.30 14.97 -11.27
C PRO A 48 -24.47 14.55 -12.15
N VAL A 49 -24.67 13.24 -12.32
CA VAL A 49 -25.90 12.68 -12.92
C VAL A 49 -27.11 12.97 -12.04
N ASP A 50 -26.95 12.89 -10.71
CA ASP A 50 -27.94 13.34 -9.73
C ASP A 50 -27.38 14.54 -8.95
N PRO A 51 -27.93 15.76 -9.15
CA PRO A 51 -27.50 16.98 -8.46
C PRO A 51 -27.53 16.90 -6.93
N ASN A 52 -28.26 15.95 -6.34
CA ASN A 52 -28.31 15.73 -4.89
C ASN A 52 -27.20 14.80 -4.38
N HIS A 53 -26.56 14.02 -5.27
CA HIS A 53 -25.50 13.04 -4.93
C HIS A 53 -24.14 13.47 -5.51
N ARG A 54 -23.74 14.71 -5.21
CA ARG A 54 -22.47 15.28 -5.69
C ARG A 54 -21.25 14.77 -4.96
N MET A 55 -21.41 14.36 -3.70
CA MET A 55 -20.31 13.83 -2.90
C MET A 55 -20.43 12.31 -2.83
N GLN A 56 -19.33 11.62 -3.12
CA GLN A 56 -19.26 10.17 -3.07
C GLN A 56 -17.99 9.76 -2.32
N SER A 57 -18.14 8.95 -1.28
CA SER A 57 -16.98 8.37 -0.59
C SER A 57 -16.57 7.06 -1.29
N ILE A 58 -15.27 6.91 -1.52
CA ILE A 58 -14.65 5.72 -2.07
C ILE A 58 -14.09 4.90 -0.91
N SER A 59 -14.54 3.65 -0.80
CA SER A 59 -13.94 2.72 0.15
C SER A 59 -12.49 2.37 -0.22
N ALA A 60 -11.66 2.08 0.80
CA ALA A 60 -10.27 1.63 0.62
C ALA A 60 -10.09 0.39 -0.27
N GLY A 61 -11.14 -0.41 -0.44
CA GLY A 61 -11.12 -1.60 -1.29
C GLY A 61 -11.69 -1.40 -2.68
N SER A 62 -11.97 -0.16 -3.08
CA SER A 62 -12.44 0.19 -4.43
C SER A 62 -11.29 0.13 -5.43
N SER A 63 -11.60 -0.34 -6.64
CA SER A 63 -10.68 -0.34 -7.79
C SER A 63 -10.26 1.07 -8.23
N HIS A 64 -10.97 2.10 -7.79
CA HIS A 64 -10.72 3.50 -8.17
C HIS A 64 -9.83 4.24 -7.16
N ALA A 65 -9.58 3.67 -5.99
CA ALA A 65 -8.84 4.38 -4.93
C ALA A 65 -7.40 4.74 -5.36
N ASP A 66 -6.62 3.77 -5.87
CA ASP A 66 -5.24 4.04 -6.28
C ASP A 66 -5.13 4.92 -7.52
N PRO A 67 -5.91 4.70 -8.60
CA PRO A 67 -5.87 5.57 -9.78
C PRO A 67 -6.23 7.01 -9.48
N MET A 68 -7.12 7.26 -8.51
CA MET A 68 -7.52 8.61 -8.13
C MET A 68 -6.50 9.33 -7.25
N LEU A 69 -5.79 8.60 -6.37
CA LEU A 69 -4.70 9.17 -5.56
C LEU A 69 -3.41 9.35 -6.35
N TYR A 70 -3.14 8.44 -7.29
CA TYR A 70 -1.90 8.41 -8.07
C TYR A 70 -2.14 8.40 -9.58
N PRO A 71 -2.86 9.39 -10.17
CA PRO A 71 -3.18 9.39 -11.61
C PRO A 71 -1.96 9.21 -12.51
N LEU A 72 -0.80 9.76 -12.11
CA LEU A 72 0.46 9.64 -12.84
C LEU A 72 0.99 8.21 -12.94
N PHE A 73 0.62 7.33 -12.01
CA PHE A 73 0.96 5.91 -12.05
C PHE A 73 -0.08 5.07 -12.79
N PHE A 74 -1.23 5.64 -13.18
CA PHE A 74 -2.30 4.97 -13.90
C PHE A 74 -2.70 5.79 -15.16
N PRO A 75 -1.77 6.06 -16.08
CA PRO A 75 -1.98 7.01 -17.18
C PRO A 75 -3.07 6.59 -18.17
N TYR A 76 -3.39 5.30 -18.23
CA TYR A 76 -4.38 4.74 -19.15
C TYR A 76 -5.75 4.48 -18.50
N GLY A 77 -5.99 4.97 -17.28
CA GLY A 77 -7.22 4.69 -16.55
C GLY A 77 -7.33 3.24 -16.08
N GLU A 78 -6.19 2.57 -15.90
CA GLU A 78 -6.08 1.24 -15.32
C GLU A 78 -6.71 1.20 -13.92
N THR A 79 -7.31 0.07 -13.55
CA THR A 79 -7.87 -0.12 -12.20
C THR A 79 -6.79 -0.44 -11.18
N GLY A 80 -6.91 0.14 -9.98
CA GLY A 80 -6.15 -0.24 -8.80
C GLY A 80 -6.57 -1.60 -8.21
N TRP A 81 -5.93 -1.96 -7.10
CA TRP A 81 -6.29 -3.18 -6.38
C TRP A 81 -7.69 -3.04 -5.76
N HIS A 82 -8.45 -4.14 -5.73
CA HIS A 82 -9.75 -4.20 -5.08
C HIS A 82 -10.04 -5.61 -4.55
N TYR A 83 -10.98 -5.74 -3.62
CA TYR A 83 -11.27 -7.00 -2.91
C TYR A 83 -11.65 -8.19 -3.80
N ASN A 84 -12.22 -7.91 -4.97
CA ASN A 84 -12.68 -8.93 -5.91
C ASN A 84 -11.67 -9.20 -7.04
N LEU A 85 -10.46 -8.61 -6.99
CA LEU A 85 -9.45 -8.84 -7.99
C LEU A 85 -9.04 -10.32 -7.99
N LEU A 86 -9.20 -10.99 -9.12
CA LEU A 86 -8.87 -12.40 -9.29
C LEU A 86 -7.46 -12.53 -9.87
N GLN A 87 -6.77 -13.61 -9.50
CA GLN A 87 -5.56 -14.02 -10.20
C GLN A 87 -5.90 -14.39 -11.65
N GLU A 88 -4.97 -14.20 -12.57
CA GLU A 88 -5.14 -14.54 -13.99
C GLU A 88 -4.28 -15.76 -14.37
N GLY A 89 -4.76 -16.55 -15.35
CA GLY A 89 -4.04 -17.68 -15.92
C GLY A 89 -3.95 -18.93 -15.01
N ASN A 90 -2.93 -19.75 -15.25
CA ASN A 90 -2.73 -21.06 -14.61
C ASN A 90 -2.43 -20.99 -13.10
N ARG A 91 -2.34 -19.79 -12.52
CA ARG A 91 -2.19 -19.60 -11.06
C ARG A 91 -3.51 -19.75 -10.30
N ARG A 92 -4.65 -19.73 -11.00
CA ARG A 92 -5.96 -20.03 -10.40
C ARG A 92 -6.00 -21.49 -9.95
N ASN A 93 -5.85 -21.70 -8.65
CA ASN A 93 -6.13 -22.98 -8.01
C ASN A 93 -7.43 -22.88 -7.23
N ALA A 94 -8.15 -24.01 -7.06
CA ALA A 94 -9.43 -24.05 -6.35
C ALA A 94 -9.38 -23.44 -4.94
N VAL A 95 -8.19 -23.39 -4.34
CA VAL A 95 -7.92 -22.86 -2.99
C VAL A 95 -7.59 -21.37 -2.99
N ARG A 96 -6.98 -20.83 -4.05
CA ARG A 96 -6.54 -19.43 -4.13
C ARG A 96 -6.88 -18.84 -5.50
N VAL A 97 -7.99 -18.09 -5.51
CA VAL A 97 -8.51 -17.43 -6.72
C VAL A 97 -8.33 -15.91 -6.65
N ARG A 98 -8.25 -15.33 -5.45
CA ARG A 98 -8.13 -13.89 -5.25
C ARG A 98 -6.67 -13.43 -5.26
N ASN A 99 -6.44 -12.26 -5.83
CA ASN A 99 -5.16 -11.58 -5.83
C ASN A 99 -5.03 -10.73 -4.55
N THR A 100 -3.98 -10.97 -3.78
CA THR A 100 -3.73 -10.19 -2.55
C THR A 100 -3.13 -8.82 -2.86
N ILE A 101 -3.30 -7.85 -1.94
CA ILE A 101 -2.68 -6.52 -2.05
C ILE A 101 -1.17 -6.65 -2.31
N ARG A 102 -0.51 -7.53 -1.55
CA ARG A 102 0.93 -7.80 -1.70
C ARG A 102 1.29 -8.26 -3.11
N GLU A 103 0.58 -9.25 -3.64
CA GLU A 103 0.84 -9.77 -5.00
C GLU A 103 0.68 -8.67 -6.06
N PHE A 104 -0.39 -7.87 -5.96
CA PHE A 104 -0.61 -6.74 -6.86
C PHE A 104 0.52 -5.70 -6.78
N VAL A 105 0.88 -5.27 -5.57
CA VAL A 105 1.88 -4.22 -5.35
C VAL A 105 3.27 -4.70 -5.77
N CYS A 106 3.66 -5.93 -5.41
CA CYS A 106 4.93 -6.53 -5.86
C CYS A 106 4.98 -6.65 -7.39
N TYR A 107 3.88 -7.02 -8.04
CA TYR A 107 3.82 -7.08 -9.50
C TYR A 107 4.03 -5.70 -10.15
N ARG A 108 3.45 -4.64 -9.58
CA ARG A 108 3.60 -3.26 -10.08
C ARG A 108 5.00 -2.68 -9.81
N LEU A 109 5.60 -3.02 -8.68
CA LEU A 109 6.96 -2.62 -8.31
C LEU A 109 8.06 -3.52 -8.90
N ALA A 110 7.71 -4.56 -9.66
CA ALA A 110 8.71 -5.41 -10.28
C ALA A 110 9.47 -4.65 -11.36
N ILE A 111 10.81 -4.62 -11.26
CA ILE A 111 11.69 -4.13 -12.32
C ILE A 111 11.62 -5.09 -13.51
N ARG A 112 11.44 -4.53 -14.71
CA ARG A 112 11.37 -5.29 -15.96
C ARG A 112 12.51 -4.87 -16.88
N TYR A 113 13.07 -5.86 -17.56
CA TYR A 113 14.17 -5.67 -18.50
C TYR A 113 13.64 -5.91 -19.92
N THR A 114 14.04 -5.08 -20.87
CA THR A 114 13.80 -5.33 -22.29
C THR A 114 14.94 -6.16 -22.86
N GLY A 115 14.62 -7.27 -23.53
CA GLY A 115 15.59 -8.13 -24.24
C GLY A 115 15.60 -9.57 -23.74
N THR A 116 16.17 -10.47 -24.54
CA THR A 116 16.61 -11.78 -24.08
C THR A 116 17.99 -11.63 -23.46
N ASN A 117 18.24 -12.32 -22.35
CA ASN A 117 19.53 -12.50 -21.67
C ASN A 117 20.63 -13.15 -22.54
N SER A 118 20.45 -13.20 -23.86
CA SER A 118 21.35 -13.77 -24.85
C SER A 118 22.13 -12.72 -25.64
N ASN A 119 21.61 -11.49 -25.78
CA ASN A 119 22.21 -10.49 -26.65
C ASN A 119 22.29 -9.18 -25.85
N GLY A 120 23.50 -8.76 -25.45
CA GLY A 120 23.82 -7.70 -24.48
C GLY A 120 23.32 -6.27 -24.74
N ASN A 121 22.15 -6.09 -25.37
CA ASN A 121 21.33 -4.88 -25.28
C ASN A 121 20.42 -5.00 -24.05
N GLU A 122 21.03 -4.94 -22.87
CA GLU A 122 20.35 -5.02 -21.57
C GLU A 122 19.84 -3.63 -21.18
N GLY A 123 18.66 -3.27 -21.70
CA GLY A 123 17.97 -2.04 -21.30
C GLY A 123 16.95 -2.30 -20.21
N HIS A 124 16.96 -1.50 -19.13
CA HIS A 124 15.81 -1.43 -18.23
C HIS A 124 14.60 -0.88 -18.99
N THR A 125 13.43 -1.53 -18.88
CA THR A 125 12.20 -0.93 -19.40
C THR A 125 11.86 0.30 -18.56
N PHE A 126 11.59 1.43 -19.20
CA PHE A 126 11.12 2.61 -18.48
C PHE A 126 9.83 2.29 -17.72
N SER A 127 9.79 2.59 -16.43
CA SER A 127 8.65 2.36 -15.55
C SER A 127 8.28 3.66 -14.86
N LEU A 128 7.07 4.16 -15.10
CA LEU A 128 6.57 5.41 -14.52
C LEU A 128 6.61 5.40 -12.99
N ILE A 129 6.32 4.24 -12.40
CA ILE A 129 6.32 4.06 -10.94
C ILE A 129 7.74 4.27 -10.39
N HIS A 130 8.74 3.62 -10.99
CA HIS A 130 10.13 3.75 -10.55
C HIS A 130 10.73 5.13 -10.84
N ALA A 131 10.25 5.82 -11.88
CA ALA A 131 10.63 7.20 -12.18
C ALA A 131 9.92 8.23 -11.27
N GLY A 132 8.96 7.80 -10.43
CA GLY A 132 8.10 8.70 -9.64
C GLY A 132 8.75 9.41 -8.46
N GLY A 133 10.00 9.08 -8.10
CA GLY A 133 10.75 9.76 -7.05
C GLY A 133 10.00 9.83 -5.71
N PHE A 134 9.66 11.04 -5.26
CA PHE A 134 8.89 11.23 -4.02
C PHE A 134 7.51 10.55 -4.06
N LEU A 135 6.84 10.59 -5.23
CA LEU A 135 5.54 9.96 -5.41
C LEU A 135 5.62 8.43 -5.25
N LEU A 136 6.74 7.83 -5.67
CA LEU A 136 7.00 6.40 -5.46
C LEU A 136 7.09 6.06 -3.97
N GLN A 137 7.78 6.89 -3.19
CA GLN A 137 7.91 6.67 -1.75
C GLN A 137 6.55 6.73 -1.05
N GLN A 138 5.75 7.76 -1.37
CA GLN A 138 4.38 7.90 -0.87
C GLN A 138 3.52 6.69 -1.26
N TYR A 139 3.52 6.32 -2.54
CA TYR A 139 2.77 5.16 -3.02
C TYR A 139 3.17 3.88 -2.30
N THR A 140 4.47 3.62 -2.16
CA THR A 140 4.96 2.40 -1.48
C THR A 140 4.50 2.36 -0.03
N CYS A 141 4.59 3.50 0.67
CA CYS A 141 4.12 3.69 2.03
C CYS A 141 2.61 3.43 2.15
N ASP A 142 1.79 4.07 1.32
CA ASP A 142 0.33 3.92 1.35
C ASP A 142 -0.12 2.48 1.03
N GLN A 143 0.57 1.82 0.10
CA GLN A 143 0.28 0.42 -0.22
C GLN A 143 0.65 -0.53 0.94
N TYR A 144 1.77 -0.27 1.63
CA TYR A 144 2.15 -1.04 2.83
C TYR A 144 1.10 -0.90 3.93
N VAL A 145 0.66 0.33 4.19
CA VAL A 145 -0.36 0.65 5.18
C VAL A 145 -1.67 -0.06 4.85
N ARG A 146 -2.08 -0.03 3.58
CA ARG A 146 -3.28 -0.71 3.14
C ARG A 146 -3.19 -2.23 3.33
N MET A 147 -2.02 -2.81 3.08
CA MET A 147 -1.76 -4.22 3.34
C MET A 147 -1.91 -4.54 4.84
N GLU A 148 -1.30 -3.74 5.72
CA GLU A 148 -1.39 -3.94 7.17
C GLU A 148 -2.82 -3.75 7.71
N ALA A 149 -3.53 -2.71 7.27
CA ALA A 149 -4.93 -2.49 7.63
C ALA A 149 -5.82 -3.68 7.21
N ASN A 150 -5.59 -4.24 6.01
CA ASN A 150 -6.30 -5.43 5.54
C ASN A 150 -6.00 -6.67 6.40
N ASN A 151 -4.73 -6.88 6.79
CA ASN A 151 -4.33 -8.02 7.62
C ASN A 151 -4.92 -7.92 9.04
N LEU A 152 -4.91 -6.73 9.64
CA LEU A 152 -5.51 -6.48 10.95
C LEU A 152 -7.02 -6.66 10.91
N ARG A 153 -7.68 -6.14 9.86
CA ARG A 153 -9.11 -6.37 9.64
C ARG A 153 -9.44 -7.86 9.55
N TYR A 154 -8.66 -8.63 8.79
CA TYR A 154 -8.86 -10.07 8.71
C TYR A 154 -8.70 -10.74 10.07
N THR A 155 -7.64 -10.42 10.81
CA THR A 155 -7.38 -10.99 12.14
C THR A 155 -8.55 -10.70 13.08
N ARG A 156 -9.00 -9.44 13.15
CA ARG A 156 -10.14 -9.00 13.95
C ARG A 156 -11.41 -9.76 13.58
N ASP A 157 -11.75 -9.80 12.30
CA ASP A 157 -13.00 -10.38 11.82
C ASP A 157 -13.02 -11.92 11.95
N ASN A 158 -11.85 -12.56 12.05
CA ASN A 158 -11.69 -14.02 12.17
C ASN A 158 -11.21 -14.48 13.56
N GLN A 159 -11.21 -13.62 14.59
CA GLN A 159 -10.63 -13.98 15.90
C GLN A 159 -11.20 -15.26 16.52
N ARG A 160 -12.49 -15.51 16.34
CA ARG A 160 -13.15 -16.73 16.84
C ARG A 160 -12.61 -18.00 16.18
N ALA A 161 -12.30 -17.94 14.89
CA ALA A 161 -11.72 -19.06 14.16
C ALA A 161 -10.22 -19.22 14.44
N LEU A 162 -9.54 -18.12 14.78
CA LEU A 162 -8.13 -18.09 15.14
C LEU A 162 -7.85 -18.50 16.59
N PHE A 163 -8.88 -18.81 17.39
CA PHE A 163 -8.77 -19.18 18.81
C PHE A 163 -7.94 -18.18 19.64
N ALA A 164 -8.14 -16.87 19.43
CA ALA A 164 -7.41 -15.82 20.14
C ALA A 164 -7.44 -15.99 21.67
N ASP A 165 -8.58 -16.42 22.22
CA ASP A 165 -8.76 -16.65 23.66
C ASP A 165 -7.84 -17.74 24.22
N ALA A 166 -7.41 -18.71 23.40
CA ALA A 166 -6.48 -19.76 23.82
C ALA A 166 -5.04 -19.23 23.98
N TYR A 167 -4.67 -18.15 23.30
CA TYR A 167 -3.36 -17.52 23.42
C TYR A 167 -3.25 -16.56 24.62
N GLN A 168 -4.37 -16.17 25.22
CA GLN A 168 -4.39 -15.25 26.36
C GLN A 168 -3.73 -15.85 27.61
N GLY A 169 -3.73 -17.18 27.77
CA GLY A 169 -3.06 -17.88 28.87
C GLY A 169 -1.53 -18.06 28.73
N LEU A 170 -0.94 -17.68 27.58
CA LEU A 170 0.50 -17.84 27.33
C LEU A 170 1.32 -16.59 27.71
N VAL A 171 0.65 -15.46 27.96
CA VAL A 171 1.27 -14.17 28.32
C VAL A 171 1.28 -13.92 29.83
N ASP A 172 0.54 -14.73 30.60
CA ASP A 172 0.41 -14.61 32.07
C ASP A 172 1.39 -15.51 32.87
N HIS A 173 2.58 -15.85 32.31
CA HIS A 173 3.61 -16.63 33.00
C HIS A 173 5.02 -16.04 32.87
#